data_AF-A0A0B1SS44-F1
#
_entry.id   AF-A0A0B1SS44-F1
#
_cell.length_a   1.000
_cell.length_b   1.000
_cell.length_c   1.000
_cell.angle_alpha   90.00
_cell.angle_beta   90.00
_cell.angle_gamma   90.00
#
_symmetry.space_group_name_H-M   'P 1'
#
loop_
_entity.id
_entity.type
_entity.pdbx_description
1 polymer ?
#
loop_
_entity_poly.entity_id
_entity_poly.type
_entity_poly.pdbx_seq_one_letter_code
_entity_poly.pdbx_strand_id
1 'polypeptide(L)'
;MIMASPRFANICKPPRCSCEHGPDECHKNYLQACVIKTLVNPEDYMDIVGCIQGLSNYSTSYENCIVGNRKLNQQSIYECSNSREGKALMVQHGEASRKIAPDVFWVPWISINGQRIPEAEHHFEQVLCLQYFKPPPPQCKNIRT
;
A
#
# COMPACT_ATOMS: atom_id res chain seq x y z
N MET A 1 2.56 5.57 0.94
CA MET A 1 2.36 4.24 1.54
C MET A 1 3.07 3.22 0.68
N ILE A 2 4.11 2.58 1.21
CA ILE A 2 4.78 1.47 0.53
C ILE A 2 4.03 0.21 0.94
N MET A 3 3.19 -0.35 0.07
CA MET A 3 2.45 -1.59 0.33
C MET A 3 3.35 -2.83 0.24
N ALA A 4 4.59 -2.65 -0.21
CA ALA A 4 5.57 -3.70 -0.42
C ALA A 4 6.91 -3.27 0.20
N SER A 5 7.26 -3.80 1.39
CA SER A 5 8.65 -3.81 1.87
C SER A 5 9.67 -3.99 0.73
N PRO A 6 10.68 -3.10 0.57
CA PRO A 6 11.79 -3.26 -0.37
C PRO A 6 12.48 -4.64 -0.40
N ARG A 7 12.33 -5.43 0.68
CA ARG A 7 12.73 -6.85 0.70
C ARG A 7 11.94 -7.69 -0.31
N PHE A 8 10.69 -7.36 -0.63
CA PHE A 8 9.84 -8.10 -1.57
C PHE A 8 10.43 -8.24 -2.96
N ALA A 9 11.15 -7.25 -3.50
CA ALA A 9 11.77 -7.41 -4.82
C ALA A 9 12.82 -8.54 -4.87
N ASN A 10 13.38 -8.96 -3.72
CA ASN A 10 14.24 -10.15 -3.66
C ASN A 10 13.45 -11.45 -3.44
N ILE A 11 12.25 -11.35 -2.86
CA ILE A 11 11.45 -12.48 -2.39
C ILE A 11 10.38 -12.88 -3.43
N CYS A 12 9.98 -11.97 -4.32
CA CYS A 12 9.04 -12.23 -5.40
C CYS A 12 9.79 -12.44 -6.72
N LYS A 13 9.92 -13.71 -7.12
CA LYS A 13 10.45 -14.15 -8.42
C LYS A 13 9.37 -14.97 -9.12
N PRO A 14 8.48 -14.35 -9.93
CA PRO A 14 7.36 -15.04 -10.56
C PRO A 14 7.80 -16.36 -11.23
N PRO A 15 7.14 -17.51 -10.96
CA PRO A 15 5.81 -17.62 -10.36
C PRO A 15 5.76 -17.67 -8.82
N ARG A 16 6.92 -17.67 -8.13
CA ARG A 16 7.03 -17.84 -6.68
C ARG A 16 7.29 -16.51 -5.99
N CYS A 17 6.41 -16.14 -5.08
CA CYS A 17 6.61 -14.98 -4.23
C CYS A 17 6.31 -15.39 -2.79
N SER A 18 7.14 -14.93 -1.87
CA SER A 18 6.94 -15.14 -0.43
C SER A 18 6.77 -13.78 0.25
N CYS A 19 6.01 -13.78 1.32
CA CYS A 19 5.76 -12.59 2.12
C CYS A 19 6.00 -12.87 3.59
N GLU A 20 6.30 -11.82 4.37
CA GLU A 20 6.72 -11.94 5.77
C GLU A 20 5.63 -12.61 6.63
N HIS A 21 4.37 -12.43 6.25
CA HIS A 21 3.17 -12.98 6.89
C HIS A 21 2.49 -14.09 6.06
N GLY A 22 3.22 -14.70 5.13
CA GLY A 22 2.74 -15.85 4.35
C GLY A 22 1.92 -15.51 3.10
N PRO A 23 1.27 -16.52 2.48
CA PRO A 23 0.65 -16.38 1.16
C PRO A 23 -0.51 -15.38 1.09
N ASP A 24 -1.33 -15.28 2.14
CA ASP A 24 -2.47 -14.37 2.16
C ASP A 24 -2.05 -12.90 2.05
N GLU A 25 -0.96 -12.51 2.74
CA GLU A 25 -0.37 -11.17 2.58
C GLU A 25 0.03 -10.93 1.13
N CYS A 26 0.68 -11.90 0.48
CA CYS A 26 1.04 -11.77 -0.93
C CYS A 26 -0.19 -11.54 -1.81
N HIS A 27 -1.24 -12.35 -1.64
CA HIS A 27 -2.45 -12.23 -2.44
C HIS A 27 -3.19 -10.91 -2.21
N LYS A 28 -3.26 -10.44 -0.96
CA LYS A 28 -3.79 -9.11 -0.63
C LYS A 28 -2.96 -7.99 -1.27
N ASN A 29 -1.64 -8.10 -1.26
CA ASN A 29 -0.77 -7.11 -1.89
C ASN A 29 -0.94 -7.09 -3.42
N TYR A 30 -1.15 -8.25 -4.06
CA TYR A 30 -1.52 -8.28 -5.48
C TYR A 30 -2.85 -7.60 -5.73
N LEU A 31 -3.85 -7.84 -4.87
CA LEU A 31 -5.16 -7.22 -4.98
C LEU A 31 -5.06 -5.69 -4.88
N GLN A 32 -4.33 -5.18 -3.90
CA GLN A 32 -4.07 -3.74 -3.76
C GLN A 32 -3.33 -3.19 -4.98
N ALA A 33 -2.29 -3.87 -5.47
CA ALA A 33 -1.53 -3.45 -6.65
C ALA A 33 -2.41 -3.38 -7.91
N CYS A 34 -3.32 -4.34 -8.10
CA CYS A 34 -4.29 -4.33 -9.20
C CYS A 34 -5.28 -3.17 -9.08
N VAL A 35 -5.76 -2.84 -7.88
CA VAL A 35 -6.61 -1.66 -7.66
C VAL A 35 -5.87 -0.38 -8.01
N ILE A 36 -4.61 -0.21 -7.58
CA ILE A 36 -3.79 0.97 -7.92
C ILE A 36 -3.52 1.05 -9.43
N LYS A 37 -3.27 -0.09 -10.09
CA LYS A 37 -3.12 -0.11 -11.55
C LYS A 37 -4.40 0.39 -12.25
N THR A 38 -5.57 -0.03 -11.76
CA THR A 38 -6.87 0.32 -12.36
C THR A 38 -7.29 1.75 -12.08
N LEU A 39 -7.19 2.17 -10.83
CA LEU A 39 -7.56 3.50 -10.36
C LEU A 39 -6.25 4.27 -10.16
N VAL A 40 -5.86 5.08 -11.15
CA VAL A 40 -4.54 5.71 -11.18
C VAL A 40 -4.40 6.81 -10.10
N ASN A 41 -5.51 7.47 -9.74
CA ASN A 41 -5.50 8.60 -8.81
C ASN A 41 -5.63 8.12 -7.35
N PRO A 42 -4.77 8.59 -6.43
CA PRO A 42 -4.84 8.23 -5.00
C PRO A 42 -6.21 8.42 -4.37
N GLU A 43 -6.92 9.50 -4.72
CA GLU A 43 -8.26 9.79 -4.21
C GLU A 43 -9.29 8.71 -4.58
N ASP A 44 -9.04 7.95 -5.64
CA ASP A 44 -9.96 6.91 -6.09
C ASP A 44 -9.71 5.55 -5.45
N TYR A 45 -8.45 5.22 -5.14
CA TYR A 45 -8.07 3.91 -4.63
C TYR A 45 -7.79 3.85 -3.14
N MET A 46 -7.46 4.97 -2.47
CA MET A 46 -6.94 4.92 -1.11
C MET A 46 -7.92 4.28 -0.12
N ASP A 47 -9.22 4.58 -0.22
CA ASP A 47 -10.25 3.97 0.64
C ASP A 47 -10.37 2.45 0.40
N ILE A 48 -10.23 2.02 -0.86
CA ILE A 48 -10.32 0.60 -1.25
C ILE A 48 -9.08 -0.15 -0.77
N VAL A 49 -7.90 0.44 -0.93
CA VAL A 49 -6.64 -0.11 -0.42
C VAL A 49 -6.69 -0.21 1.11
N GLY A 50 -7.20 0.81 1.80
CA GLY A 50 -7.41 0.81 3.24
C GLY A 50 -8.38 -0.29 3.70
N CYS A 51 -9.50 -0.47 2.99
CA CYS A 51 -10.43 -1.58 3.21
C CYS A 51 -9.72 -2.93 3.10
N ILE A 52 -8.96 -3.17 2.02
CA ILE A 52 -8.23 -4.43 1.83
C ILE A 52 -7.22 -4.62 2.97
N GLN A 53 -6.47 -3.58 3.33
CA GLN A 53 -5.46 -3.63 4.38
C GLN A 53 -6.05 -4.10 5.72
N GLY A 54 -7.22 -3.59 6.09
CA GLY A 54 -7.87 -3.88 7.38
C GLY A 54 -8.46 -5.29 7.55
N LEU A 55 -8.49 -6.11 6.50
CA LEU A 55 -9.11 -7.45 6.53
C LEU A 55 -8.06 -8.57 6.64
N SER A 56 -8.47 -9.75 7.07
CA SER A 56 -7.52 -10.82 7.46
C SER A 56 -6.90 -11.58 6.28
N ASN A 57 -7.65 -11.80 5.20
CA ASN A 57 -7.23 -12.67 4.08
C ASN A 57 -7.78 -12.17 2.74
N TYR A 58 -7.28 -12.76 1.65
CA TYR A 58 -7.66 -12.37 0.29
C TYR A 58 -9.16 -12.49 0.01
N SER A 59 -9.78 -13.62 0.39
CA SER A 59 -11.20 -13.88 0.07
C SER A 59 -12.11 -12.85 0.73
N THR A 60 -11.87 -12.54 2.01
CA THR A 60 -12.62 -11.52 2.74
C THR A 60 -12.36 -10.14 2.15
N SER A 61 -11.12 -9.80 1.78
CA SER A 61 -10.79 -8.54 1.12
C SER A 61 -11.49 -8.37 -0.23
N TYR A 62 -11.51 -9.42 -1.06
CA TYR A 62 -12.17 -9.37 -2.36
C TYR A 62 -13.67 -9.16 -2.20
N GLU A 63 -14.33 -9.96 -1.36
CA GLU A 63 -15.77 -9.87 -1.14
C GLU A 63 -16.20 -8.51 -0.58
N ASN A 64 -15.48 -7.98 0.42
CA ASN A 64 -15.94 -6.79 1.13
C ASN A 64 -15.51 -5.46 0.46
N CYS A 65 -14.41 -5.46 -0.31
CA CYS A 65 -13.84 -4.22 -0.85
C CYS A 65 -14.01 -4.07 -2.37
N ILE A 66 -14.18 -5.19 -3.09
CA ILE A 66 -14.21 -5.22 -4.56
C ILE A 66 -15.61 -5.54 -5.08
N VAL A 67 -16.28 -6.55 -4.52
CA VAL A 67 -17.62 -6.93 -4.96
C VAL A 67 -18.60 -5.77 -4.72
N GLY A 68 -19.39 -5.44 -5.75
CA GLY A 68 -20.33 -4.31 -5.72
C GLY A 68 -19.69 -2.92 -5.84
N ASN A 69 -18.36 -2.82 -5.86
CA ASN A 69 -17.68 -1.53 -6.01
C ASN A 69 -17.84 -0.99 -7.43
N ARG A 70 -18.57 0.12 -7.58
CA ARG A 70 -18.92 0.71 -8.88
C ARG A 70 -17.73 1.31 -9.63
N LYS A 71 -16.61 1.56 -8.96
CA LYS A 71 -15.38 2.08 -9.59
C LYS A 71 -14.57 0.99 -10.29
N LEU A 72 -14.87 -0.29 -10.05
CA LEU A 72 -14.04 -1.41 -10.46
C LEU A 72 -14.80 -2.41 -11.34
N ASN A 73 -14.11 -2.98 -12.33
CA ASN A 73 -14.55 -4.22 -12.96
C ASN A 73 -14.05 -5.39 -12.09
N GLN A 74 -14.98 -6.05 -11.39
CA GLN A 74 -14.68 -7.11 -10.43
C GLN A 74 -13.91 -8.27 -11.07
N GLN A 75 -14.37 -8.72 -12.25
CA GLN A 75 -13.74 -9.82 -12.98
C GLN A 75 -12.30 -9.48 -13.36
N SER A 76 -12.05 -8.28 -13.89
CA SER A 76 -10.70 -7.84 -14.24
C SER A 76 -9.78 -7.74 -13.03
N ILE A 77 -10.30 -7.28 -11.88
CA ILE A 77 -9.52 -7.22 -10.64
C ILE A 77 -9.18 -8.63 -10.14
N TYR A 78 -10.14 -9.56 -10.18
CA TYR A 78 -9.93 -10.96 -9.82
C TYR A 78 -8.86 -11.62 -10.70
N GLU A 79 -8.96 -11.45 -12.03
CA GLU A 79 -8.00 -11.99 -12.99
C GLU A 79 -6.60 -11.40 -12.77
N CYS A 80 -6.50 -10.09 -12.55
CA CYS A 80 -5.23 -9.44 -12.27
C CYS A 80 -4.59 -9.99 -10.98
N SER A 81 -5.33 -10.05 -9.87
CA SER A 81 -4.79 -10.42 -8.56
C SER A 81 -4.43 -11.91 -8.44
N ASN A 82 -5.04 -12.77 -9.28
CA ASN A 82 -4.79 -14.22 -9.30
C ASN A 82 -3.86 -14.68 -10.43
N SER A 83 -3.35 -13.78 -11.26
CA SER A 83 -2.49 -14.12 -12.39
C SER A 83 -1.03 -13.72 -12.18
N ARG A 84 -0.21 -13.91 -13.24
CA ARG A 84 1.18 -13.43 -13.27
C ARG A 84 1.23 -11.90 -13.23
N GLU A 85 0.16 -11.22 -13.61
CA GLU A 85 0.08 -9.77 -13.65
C GLU A 85 0.19 -9.14 -12.27
N GLY A 86 -0.66 -9.55 -11.32
CA GLY A 86 -0.60 -9.07 -9.92
C GLY A 86 0.76 -9.32 -9.28
N LYS A 87 1.39 -10.46 -9.57
CA LYS A 87 2.76 -10.77 -9.13
C LYS A 87 3.78 -9.81 -9.75
N ALA A 88 3.67 -9.52 -11.05
CA ALA A 88 4.58 -8.60 -11.74
C ALA A 88 4.44 -7.16 -11.22
N LEU A 89 3.21 -6.69 -10.98
CA LEU A 89 2.96 -5.39 -10.36
C LEU A 89 3.62 -5.30 -8.98
N MET A 90 3.53 -6.35 -8.18
CA MET A 90 4.17 -6.40 -6.86
C MET A 90 5.69 -6.34 -6.95
N VAL A 91 6.31 -7.01 -7.93
CA VAL A 91 7.75 -6.89 -8.21
C VAL A 91 8.10 -5.44 -8.55
N GLN A 92 7.35 -4.81 -9.45
CA GLN A 92 7.57 -3.42 -9.85
C GLN A 92 7.45 -2.45 -8.65
N HIS A 93 6.47 -2.64 -7.76
CA HIS A 93 6.34 -1.85 -6.55
C HIS A 93 7.51 -2.07 -5.57
N GLY A 94 7.99 -3.31 -5.44
CA GLY A 94 9.18 -3.61 -4.64
C GLY A 94 10.45 -2.95 -5.20
N GLU A 95 10.64 -2.97 -6.52
CA GLU A 95 11.76 -2.31 -7.20
C GLU A 95 11.70 -0.78 -7.05
N ALA A 96 10.51 -0.19 -7.25
CA ALA A 96 10.29 1.24 -7.04
C ALA A 96 10.59 1.65 -5.60
N SER A 97 10.14 0.85 -4.63
CA SER A 97 10.38 1.10 -3.21
C SER A 97 11.86 1.03 -2.86
N ARG A 98 12.61 0.07 -3.43
CA ARG A 98 14.06 -0.06 -3.23
C ARG A 98 14.87 1.13 -3.75
N LYS A 99 14.42 1.76 -4.84
CA LYS A 99 15.09 2.96 -5.38
C LYS A 99 15.05 4.14 -4.40
N ILE A 100 14.02 4.19 -3.55
CA ILE A 100 13.77 5.29 -2.60
C ILE A 100 14.24 4.92 -1.19
N ALA A 101 14.08 3.65 -0.81
CA ALA A 101 14.43 3.12 0.50
C ALA A 101 15.27 1.83 0.36
N PRO A 102 16.55 1.95 -0.08
CA PRO A 102 17.40 0.79 -0.36
C PRO A 102 17.68 -0.06 0.88
N ASP A 103 17.83 0.59 2.04
CA ASP A 103 18.22 -0.05 3.31
C ASP A 103 17.03 -0.25 4.26
N VAL A 104 15.82 -0.47 3.72
CA VAL A 104 14.66 -0.77 4.58
C VAL A 104 14.85 -2.10 5.29
N PHE A 105 14.62 -2.07 6.60
CA PHE A 105 14.55 -3.27 7.44
C PHE A 105 13.24 -3.34 8.25
N TRP A 106 12.40 -2.32 8.15
CA TRP A 106 11.14 -2.15 8.90
C TRP A 106 10.10 -1.42 8.05
N VAL A 107 8.81 -1.71 8.31
CA VAL A 107 7.67 -0.98 7.74
C VAL A 107 6.67 -0.63 8.86
N PRO A 108 5.92 0.48 8.76
CA PRO A 108 5.88 1.42 7.63
C PRO A 108 7.17 2.25 7.49
N TRP A 109 7.52 2.63 6.26
CA TRP A 109 8.61 3.57 5.96
C TRP A 109 7.99 4.79 5.28
N ILE A 110 8.16 5.97 5.89
CA ILE A 110 7.46 7.19 5.47
C ILE A 110 8.47 8.25 5.03
N SER A 111 8.28 8.73 3.80
CA SER A 111 8.96 9.91 3.30
C SER A 111 8.00 11.06 3.08
N ILE A 112 8.40 12.27 3.47
CA ILE A 112 7.70 13.52 3.18
C ILE A 112 8.68 14.39 2.38
N ASN A 113 8.26 14.87 1.21
CA ASN A 113 9.12 15.64 0.29
C ASN A 113 10.45 14.96 -0.06
N GLY A 114 10.43 13.63 -0.21
CA GLY A 114 11.60 12.83 -0.59
C GLY A 114 12.59 12.51 0.55
N GLN A 115 12.33 12.97 1.78
CA GLN A 115 13.15 12.66 2.95
C GLN A 115 12.41 11.70 3.88
N ARG A 116 13.12 10.67 4.40
CA ARG A 116 12.57 9.76 5.40
C ARG A 116 12.35 10.51 6.71
N ILE A 117 11.17 10.35 7.29
CA ILE A 117 10.82 10.93 8.60
C ILE A 117 10.42 9.78 9.54
N PRO A 118 11.36 9.26 10.36
CA PRO A 118 11.08 8.12 11.25
C PRO A 118 9.92 8.39 12.23
N GLU A 119 9.81 9.59 12.78
CA GLU A 119 8.73 9.96 13.71
C GLU A 119 7.36 9.85 13.06
N ALA A 120 7.27 10.06 11.74
CA ALA A 120 6.04 9.95 10.98
C ALA A 120 5.53 8.51 10.93
N GLU A 121 6.41 7.51 11.05
CA GLU A 121 6.06 6.07 11.05
C GLU A 121 5.15 5.70 12.24
N HIS A 122 5.17 6.50 13.32
CA HIS A 122 4.33 6.34 14.50
C HIS A 122 3.35 7.50 14.74
N HIS A 123 3.70 8.71 14.32
CA HIS A 123 2.98 9.95 14.64
C HIS A 123 2.74 10.81 13.40
N PHE A 124 2.30 10.20 12.29
CA PHE A 124 2.15 10.87 10.99
C PHE A 124 1.37 12.19 11.05
N GLU A 125 0.19 12.18 11.68
CA GLU A 125 -0.65 13.37 11.81
C GLU A 125 0.05 14.48 12.63
N GLN A 126 0.73 14.12 13.72
CA GLN A 126 1.46 15.08 14.55
C GLN A 126 2.60 15.73 13.77
N VAL A 127 3.39 14.92 13.05
CA VAL A 127 4.49 15.40 12.21
C VAL A 127 3.95 16.37 11.15
N LEU A 128 2.89 16.01 10.43
CA LEU A 128 2.31 16.88 9.40
C LEU A 128 1.83 18.21 9.98
N CYS A 129 1.04 18.15 11.05
CA CYS A 129 0.45 19.34 11.67
C CYS A 129 1.48 20.31 12.25
N LEU A 130 2.51 19.79 12.92
CA LEU A 130 3.48 20.63 13.62
C LEU A 130 4.60 21.12 12.68
N GLN A 131 5.04 20.27 11.75
CA GLN A 131 6.25 20.54 10.95
C GLN A 131 5.95 20.99 9.52
N TYR A 132 4.91 20.46 8.86
CA TYR A 132 4.73 20.63 7.41
C TYR A 132 3.59 21.57 7.01
N PHE A 133 2.45 21.57 7.70
CA PHE A 133 1.33 22.44 7.30
C PHE A 133 1.53 23.88 7.76
N LYS A 134 1.56 24.81 6.80
CA LYS A 134 1.72 26.26 7.03
C LYS A 134 0.73 27.03 6.13
N PRO A 135 -0.36 27.63 6.69
CA PRO A 135 -0.80 27.52 8.08
C PRO A 135 -1.37 26.12 8.40
N PRO A 136 -1.36 25.68 9.67
CA PRO A 136 -2.01 24.43 10.06
C PRO A 136 -3.53 24.48 9.81
N PRO A 137 -4.13 23.44 9.20
CA PRO A 137 -5.57 23.39 8.97
C PRO A 137 -6.36 23.14 10.27
N PRO A 138 -7.69 23.36 10.30
CA PRO A 138 -8.51 23.21 11.51
C PRO A 138 -8.40 21.85 12.21
N GLN A 139 -8.12 20.78 11.46
CA GLN A 139 -7.92 19.42 11.96
C GLN A 139 -6.73 19.33 12.93
N CYS A 140 -5.73 20.20 12.76
CA CYS A 140 -4.55 20.24 13.62
C CYS A 140 -4.78 20.93 14.97
N LYS A 141 -5.95 21.53 15.22
CA LYS A 141 -6.19 22.37 16.41
C LYS A 141 -5.97 21.66 17.75
N ASN A 142 -6.23 20.35 17.81
CA ASN A 142 -6.12 19.56 19.04
C ASN A 142 -4.86 18.68 19.12
N ILE A 143 -4.00 18.76 18.11
CA ILE A 143 -2.74 18.01 18.07
C ILE A 143 -1.75 18.71 19.00
N ARG A 144 -1.44 18.05 20.12
CA ARG A 144 -0.49 18.54 21.12
C ARG A 144 0.89 17.90 20.91
N THR A 145 1.90 18.60 21.42
CA THR A 145 3.30 18.13 21.50
C THR A 145 3.49 17.11 22.60
#